data_AF-A0ABD2PIQ2-F1
#
_entry.id   AF-A0ABD2PIQ2-F1
#
_cell.length_a   1.000
_cell.length_b   1.000
_cell.length_c   1.000
_cell.angle_alpha   90.00
_cell.angle_beta   90.00
_cell.angle_gamma   90.00
#
_symmetry.space_group_name_H-M   'P 1'
#
loop_
_entity.id
_entity.type
_entity.pdbx_description
1 polymer ?
#
loop_
_entity_poly.entity_id
_entity_poly.type
_entity_poly.pdbx_seq_one_letter_code
_entity_poly.pdbx_strand_id
1 'polypeptide(L)'
;MSSRANQRKSKQAEQVVASGAGAPIDDVKTTEERLTKLLGDFNSGKVQAFGLHCPYEKLDEVRRMQEDLVKLHFEIDNKLQSDSNSRSKRKPKAGLLTEDGRREAQSNILKLSSELEALGYSIQYLHHSNRPQS
;
A
#
# COMPACT_ATOMS: atom_id res chain seq x y z
N MET A 1 29.52 15.88 -59.15
CA MET A 1 28.18 15.25 -59.11
C MET A 1 27.98 14.41 -57.84
N SER A 2 28.08 15.00 -56.64
CA SER A 2 27.79 14.24 -55.40
C SER A 2 27.45 15.14 -54.21
N SER A 3 26.32 15.85 -54.27
CA SER A 3 25.82 16.61 -53.09
C SER A 3 24.30 16.51 -52.89
N ARG A 4 23.57 15.79 -53.75
CA ARG A 4 22.10 15.73 -53.71
C ARG A 4 21.53 14.57 -52.88
N ALA A 5 22.37 13.63 -52.43
CA ALA A 5 21.92 12.45 -51.68
C ALA A 5 21.86 12.64 -50.15
N ASN A 6 22.55 13.65 -49.59
CA ASN A 6 22.64 13.82 -48.13
C ASN A 6 21.61 14.81 -47.53
N GLN A 7 20.77 15.45 -48.35
CA GLN A 7 19.77 16.42 -47.87
C GLN A 7 18.36 15.82 -47.69
N ARG A 8 18.19 14.52 -47.96
CA ARG A 8 16.90 13.82 -47.78
C ARG A 8 16.75 13.10 -46.44
N LYS A 9 17.84 12.85 -45.70
CA LYS A 9 17.77 12.21 -44.37
C LYS A 9 17.52 13.17 -43.21
N SER A 10 17.67 14.49 -43.40
CA SER A 10 17.42 15.47 -42.34
C SER A 10 15.98 15.96 -42.25
N LYS A 11 15.10 15.62 -43.20
CA LYS A 11 13.69 16.04 -43.19
C LYS A 11 12.71 15.02 -42.59
N GLN A 12 13.19 13.90 -42.05
CA GLN A 12 12.34 12.84 -41.47
C GLN A 12 12.50 12.68 -39.96
N ALA A 13 13.34 13.49 -39.29
CA ALA A 13 13.55 13.45 -37.86
C ALA A 13 12.76 14.51 -37.07
N GLU A 14 11.87 15.26 -37.73
CA GLU A 14 11.02 16.27 -37.10
C GLU A 14 9.54 15.90 -37.18
N GLN A 15 9.24 14.64 -36.87
CA GLN A 15 7.87 14.14 -36.76
C GLN A 15 7.76 13.10 -35.64
N VAL A 16 8.24 13.42 -34.43
CA VAL A 16 7.98 12.57 -33.25
C VAL A 16 7.81 13.36 -31.94
N VAL A 17 7.81 14.70 -31.94
CA VAL A 17 7.81 15.48 -30.68
C VAL A 17 6.59 16.40 -30.58
N ALA A 18 5.41 15.84 -30.30
CA ALA A 18 4.29 16.58 -29.69
C ALA A 18 3.16 15.65 -29.18
N SER A 19 3.50 14.50 -28.61
CA SER A 19 2.56 13.67 -27.86
C SER A 19 2.93 13.74 -26.39
N GLY A 20 2.38 14.73 -25.68
CA GLY A 20 2.53 14.85 -24.23
C GLY A 20 2.40 16.27 -23.70
N ALA A 21 1.28 16.52 -23.02
CA ALA A 21 1.15 17.42 -21.88
C ALA A 21 1.97 18.73 -21.92
N GLY A 22 1.36 19.77 -22.49
CA GLY A 22 1.90 21.13 -22.45
C GLY A 22 1.12 22.06 -23.37
N ALA A 23 -0.20 22.13 -23.22
CA ALA A 23 -0.93 23.16 -23.93
C ALA A 23 -0.61 24.51 -23.26
N PRO A 24 0.00 25.47 -23.97
CA PRO A 24 0.13 26.84 -23.48
C PRO A 24 -1.27 27.36 -23.16
N ILE A 25 -1.36 28.30 -22.22
CA ILE A 25 -2.59 29.01 -21.83
C ILE A 25 -3.37 29.38 -23.11
N ASP A 26 -4.34 28.56 -23.48
CA ASP A 26 -5.16 28.75 -24.67
C ASP A 26 -6.06 29.95 -24.38
N ASP A 27 -6.15 30.86 -25.34
CA ASP A 27 -7.03 32.02 -25.32
C ASP A 27 -8.42 31.62 -24.77
N VAL A 28 -9.02 32.43 -23.90
CA VAL A 28 -10.25 32.05 -23.15
C VAL A 28 -11.36 31.62 -24.12
N LYS A 29 -11.38 32.24 -25.31
CA LYS A 29 -12.29 31.90 -26.42
C LYS A 29 -12.06 30.49 -26.97
N THR A 30 -10.83 30.08 -27.17
CA THR A 30 -10.49 28.73 -27.61
C THR A 30 -10.94 27.68 -26.59
N THR A 31 -10.82 27.99 -25.30
CA THR A 31 -11.29 27.11 -24.23
C THR A 31 -12.83 27.07 -24.17
N GLU A 32 -13.50 28.21 -24.31
CA GLU A 32 -14.97 28.31 -24.40
C GLU A 32 -15.55 27.50 -25.56
N GLU A 33 -14.96 27.61 -26.75
CA GLU A 33 -15.35 26.86 -27.95
C GLU A 33 -15.15 25.35 -27.76
N ARG A 34 -14.01 24.95 -27.19
CA ARG A 34 -13.72 23.55 -26.88
C ARG A 34 -14.70 22.97 -25.86
N LEU A 35 -15.01 23.71 -24.79
CA LEU A 35 -15.97 23.29 -23.77
C LEU A 35 -17.38 23.17 -24.34
N THR A 36 -17.81 24.12 -25.18
CA THR A 36 -19.12 24.09 -25.84
C THR A 36 -19.24 22.89 -26.77
N LYS A 37 -18.20 22.62 -27.58
CA LYS A 37 -18.15 21.45 -28.45
C LYS A 37 -18.17 20.14 -27.64
N LEU A 38 -17.39 20.09 -26.56
CA LEU A 38 -17.37 18.95 -25.65
C LEU A 38 -18.75 18.69 -25.04
N LEU A 39 -19.47 19.74 -24.65
CA LEU A 39 -20.86 19.65 -24.16
C LEU A 39 -21.82 19.10 -25.22
N GLY A 40 -21.67 19.55 -26.48
CA GLY A 40 -22.44 19.04 -27.61
C GLY A 40 -22.15 17.57 -27.92
N ASP A 41 -20.87 17.17 -27.89
CA ASP A 41 -20.46 15.77 -28.03
C ASP A 41 -20.99 14.91 -26.85
N PHE A 42 -21.14 15.49 -25.65
CA PHE A 42 -21.76 14.83 -24.49
C PHE A 42 -23.26 14.63 -24.66
N ASN A 43 -23.99 15.68 -25.05
CA ASN A 43 -25.44 15.65 -25.23
C ASN A 43 -25.88 14.77 -26.41
N SER A 44 -25.00 14.62 -27.41
CA SER A 44 -25.22 13.69 -28.54
C SER A 44 -24.83 12.25 -28.23
N GLY A 45 -24.31 11.96 -27.02
CA GLY A 45 -23.88 10.63 -26.61
C GLY A 45 -22.58 10.15 -27.26
N LYS A 46 -21.90 11.01 -28.03
CA LYS A 46 -20.63 10.70 -28.71
C LYS A 46 -19.45 10.68 -27.76
N VAL A 47 -19.49 11.49 -26.70
CA VAL A 47 -18.56 11.45 -25.58
C VAL A 47 -19.29 10.84 -24.40
N GLN A 48 -18.84 9.65 -24.02
CA GLN A 48 -19.34 8.93 -22.87
C GLN A 48 -18.32 9.09 -21.73
N ALA A 49 -18.67 9.85 -20.68
CA ALA A 49 -17.77 10.03 -19.54
C ALA A 49 -17.58 8.75 -18.72
N PHE A 50 -18.55 7.85 -18.76
CA PHE A 50 -18.53 6.56 -18.06
C PHE A 50 -18.94 5.48 -19.05
N GLY A 51 -17.99 4.61 -19.43
CA GLY A 51 -18.16 3.64 -20.53
C GLY A 51 -19.45 2.83 -20.44
N LEU A 52 -19.92 2.27 -21.57
CA LEU A 52 -21.17 1.50 -21.70
C LEU A 52 -21.40 0.43 -20.60
N HIS A 53 -20.33 -0.02 -19.94
CA HIS A 53 -20.35 -1.01 -18.85
C HIS A 53 -20.00 -0.48 -17.45
N CYS A 54 -19.89 0.83 -17.25
CA CYS A 54 -19.72 1.47 -15.95
C CYS A 54 -20.86 2.45 -15.67
N PRO A 55 -22.06 1.94 -15.33
CA PRO A 55 -23.19 2.77 -14.90
C PRO A 55 -22.81 3.64 -13.70
N TYR A 56 -23.47 4.78 -13.56
CA TYR A 56 -23.32 5.66 -12.39
C TYR A 56 -23.52 4.89 -11.08
N GLU A 57 -24.42 3.91 -11.08
CA GLU A 57 -24.71 3.02 -9.98
C GLU A 57 -23.48 2.21 -9.53
N LYS A 58 -22.60 1.80 -10.46
CA LYS A 58 -21.35 1.13 -10.09
C LYS A 58 -20.36 2.09 -9.43
N LEU A 59 -20.34 3.34 -9.85
CA LEU A 59 -19.49 4.35 -9.23
C LEU A 59 -19.99 4.74 -7.85
N ASP A 60 -21.31 4.80 -7.65
CA ASP A 60 -21.93 4.98 -6.35
C ASP A 60 -21.65 3.78 -5.42
N GLU A 61 -21.70 2.56 -5.95
CA GLU A 61 -21.29 1.36 -5.21
C GLU A 61 -19.82 1.39 -4.81
N VAL A 62 -18.91 1.77 -5.72
CA VAL A 62 -17.48 1.95 -5.42
C VAL A 62 -17.28 3.03 -4.35
N ARG A 63 -17.96 4.16 -4.46
CA ARG A 63 -17.91 5.22 -3.46
C ARG A 63 -18.36 4.70 -2.09
N ARG A 64 -19.49 3.98 -2.02
CA ARG A 64 -20.00 3.40 -0.77
C ARG A 64 -19.01 2.41 -0.17
N MET A 65 -18.42 1.54 -0.98
CA MET A 65 -17.38 0.60 -0.53
C MET A 65 -16.16 1.32 0.05
N GLN A 66 -15.73 2.42 -0.58
CA GLN A 66 -14.63 3.26 -0.08
C GLN A 66 -15.00 3.92 1.25
N GLU A 67 -16.20 4.48 1.38
CA GLU A 67 -16.69 5.09 2.63
C GLU A 67 -16.74 4.07 3.78
N ASP A 68 -17.24 2.85 3.51
CA ASP A 68 -17.32 1.78 4.50
C ASP A 68 -15.92 1.26 4.90
N LEU A 69 -14.99 1.18 3.95
CA LEU A 69 -13.60 0.84 4.24
C LEU A 69 -12.91 1.89 5.12
N VAL A 70 -13.14 3.17 4.84
CA VAL A 70 -12.59 4.28 5.64
C VAL A 70 -13.17 4.27 7.05
N LYS A 71 -14.49 4.03 7.21
CA LYS A 71 -15.10 3.84 8.53
C LYS A 71 -14.44 2.70 9.29
N LEU A 72 -14.27 1.53 8.66
CA LEU A 72 -13.61 0.38 9.29
C LEU A 72 -12.15 0.69 9.67
N HIS A 73 -11.41 1.40 8.81
CA HIS A 73 -10.05 1.85 9.11
C HIS A 73 -10.04 2.72 10.38
N PHE A 74 -10.95 3.70 10.46
CA PHE A 74 -11.07 4.55 11.66
C PHE A 74 -11.53 3.77 12.90
N GLU A 75 -12.42 2.79 12.76
CA GLU A 75 -12.82 1.93 13.88
C GLU A 75 -11.67 1.07 14.40
N ILE A 76 -10.87 0.49 13.50
CA ILE A 76 -9.68 -0.28 13.84
C ILE A 76 -8.64 0.63 14.50
N ASP A 77 -8.37 1.80 13.93
CA ASP A 77 -7.48 2.79 14.54
C ASP A 77 -7.99 3.19 15.93
N ASN A 78 -9.28 3.49 16.08
CA ASN A 78 -9.86 3.82 17.38
C ASN A 78 -9.75 2.67 18.39
N LYS A 79 -9.96 1.41 17.97
CA LYS A 79 -9.75 0.23 18.83
C LYS A 79 -8.29 0.11 19.25
N LEU A 80 -7.35 0.31 18.32
CA LEU A 80 -5.92 0.32 18.61
C LEU A 80 -5.51 1.48 19.53
N GLN A 81 -6.14 2.66 19.40
CA GLN A 81 -5.93 3.79 20.31
C GLN A 81 -6.57 3.54 21.67
N SER A 82 -7.79 2.98 21.75
CA SER A 82 -8.47 2.67 23.01
C SER A 82 -7.76 1.58 23.79
N ASP A 83 -7.27 0.55 23.10
CA ASP A 83 -6.46 -0.51 23.68
C ASP A 83 -5.09 0.03 24.13
N SER A 84 -4.59 1.09 23.48
CA SER A 84 -3.38 1.81 23.92
C SER A 84 -3.61 2.81 25.06
N ASN A 85 -4.86 3.25 25.29
CA ASN A 85 -5.25 4.10 26.43
C ASN A 85 -5.50 3.30 27.71
N SER A 86 -5.62 1.97 27.62
CA SER A 86 -5.48 1.08 28.78
C SER A 86 -4.00 0.90 29.13
N ARG A 87 -3.35 1.95 29.66
CA ARG A 87 -2.09 1.89 30.46
C ARG A 87 -0.94 0.99 29.93
N SER A 88 -0.89 0.67 28.64
CA SER A 88 0.21 -0.11 28.09
C SER A 88 0.33 0.17 26.60
N LYS A 89 1.36 0.96 26.27
CA LYS A 89 1.79 1.28 24.91
C LYS A 89 1.81 0.01 24.06
N ARG A 90 1.24 0.12 22.85
CA ARG A 90 1.65 -0.57 21.62
C ARG A 90 2.84 -1.51 21.79
N LYS A 91 2.61 -2.82 21.74
CA LYS A 91 3.61 -3.78 21.29
C LYS A 91 3.04 -4.46 20.05
N PRO A 92 3.63 -4.16 18.88
CA PRO A 92 4.64 -5.07 18.38
C PRO A 92 5.94 -4.33 18.02
N LYS A 93 7.10 -4.92 18.34
CA LYS A 93 8.48 -4.41 18.18
C LYS A 93 8.93 -3.22 19.06
N ALA A 94 8.11 -2.20 19.35
CA ALA A 94 8.51 -1.13 20.29
C ALA A 94 8.72 -1.63 21.73
N GLY A 95 8.07 -2.76 22.04
CA GLY A 95 8.15 -3.41 23.33
C GLY A 95 9.49 -4.06 23.67
N LEU A 96 10.33 -4.40 22.71
CA LEU A 96 11.68 -4.92 22.97
C LEU A 96 12.72 -3.78 23.10
N LEU A 97 12.37 -2.59 22.60
CA LEU A 97 13.20 -1.38 22.69
C LEU A 97 12.99 -0.61 24.00
N THR A 98 12.00 -1.02 24.80
CA THR A 98 11.72 -0.47 26.12
C THR A 98 12.40 -1.31 27.19
N GLU A 99 12.93 -0.66 28.23
CA GLU A 99 13.67 -1.33 29.30
C GLU A 99 12.83 -2.39 30.01
N ASP A 100 11.55 -2.11 30.24
CA ASP A 100 10.60 -3.07 30.84
C ASP A 100 10.38 -4.30 29.98
N GLY A 101 10.31 -4.15 28.66
CA GLY A 101 10.14 -5.32 27.80
C GLY A 101 11.42 -6.09 27.51
N ARG A 102 12.59 -5.44 27.62
CA ARG A 102 13.88 -6.14 27.68
C ARG A 102 13.99 -6.95 28.98
N ARG A 103 13.55 -6.40 30.11
CA ARG A 103 13.47 -7.11 31.40
C ARG A 103 12.51 -8.28 31.37
N GLU A 104 11.31 -8.10 30.82
CA GLU A 104 10.31 -9.16 30.68
C GLU A 104 10.82 -10.28 29.75
N ALA A 105 11.40 -9.93 28.60
CA ALA A 105 12.02 -10.90 27.71
C ALA A 105 13.16 -11.67 28.40
N GLN A 106 14.01 -10.97 29.16
CA GLN A 106 15.07 -11.61 29.95
C GLN A 106 14.50 -12.53 31.04
N SER A 107 13.43 -12.14 31.74
CA SER A 107 12.75 -12.99 32.72
C SER A 107 12.18 -14.25 32.07
N ASN A 108 11.54 -14.10 30.91
CA ASN A 108 10.96 -15.24 30.18
C ASN A 108 12.04 -16.20 29.67
N ILE A 109 13.18 -15.68 29.19
CA ILE A 109 14.33 -16.51 28.82
C ILE A 109 14.91 -17.24 30.04
N LEU A 110 15.04 -16.57 31.19
CA LEU A 110 15.53 -17.21 32.42
C LEU A 110 14.60 -18.33 32.91
N LYS A 111 13.29 -18.11 32.88
CA LYS A 111 12.30 -19.14 33.20
C LYS A 111 12.42 -20.34 32.26
N LEU A 112 12.46 -20.08 30.95
CA LEU A 112 12.62 -21.13 29.95
C LEU A 112 13.92 -21.89 30.13
N SER A 113 15.03 -21.20 30.43
CA SER A 113 16.32 -21.83 30.70
C SER A 113 16.24 -22.75 31.92
N SER A 114 15.57 -22.32 32.99
CA SER A 114 15.38 -23.12 34.20
C SER A 114 14.48 -24.35 33.93
N GLU A 115 13.41 -24.18 33.16
CA GLU A 115 12.54 -25.30 32.77
C GLU A 115 13.26 -26.33 31.91
N LEU A 116 14.08 -25.86 30.96
CA LEU A 116 14.91 -26.74 30.13
C LEU A 116 15.99 -27.45 30.95
N GLU A 117 16.60 -26.80 31.94
CA GLU A 117 17.57 -27.42 32.83
C GLU A 117 16.89 -28.49 33.71
N ALA A 118 15.72 -28.19 34.28
CA ALA A 118 14.93 -29.14 35.06
C ALA A 118 14.49 -30.35 34.23
N LEU A 119 14.09 -30.13 32.99
CA LEU A 119 13.78 -31.20 32.04
C LEU A 119 15.04 -32.02 31.72
N GLY A 120 16.18 -31.37 31.50
CA GLY A 120 17.48 -32.02 31.29
C GLY A 120 17.89 -32.91 32.45
N TYR A 121 17.76 -32.42 33.69
CA TYR A 121 17.98 -33.25 34.89
C TYR A 121 17.00 -34.40 34.97
N SER A 122 15.73 -34.20 34.62
CA SER A 122 14.72 -35.27 34.66
C SER A 122 15.05 -36.38 33.65
N ILE A 123 15.47 -36.01 32.44
CA ILE A 123 15.92 -36.94 31.40
C ILE A 123 17.18 -37.66 31.86
N GLN A 124 18.20 -36.94 32.34
CA GLN A 124 19.42 -37.56 32.86
C GLN A 124 19.13 -38.47 34.03
N TYR A 125 18.31 -38.05 35.00
CA TYR A 125 17.93 -38.87 36.15
C TYR A 125 17.26 -40.18 35.72
N LEU A 126 16.39 -40.13 34.71
CA LEU A 126 15.80 -41.33 34.11
C LEU A 126 16.87 -42.23 33.46
N HIS A 127 17.86 -41.66 32.77
CA HIS A 127 18.97 -42.42 32.17
C HIS A 127 19.91 -43.05 33.21
N HIS A 128 20.21 -42.36 34.31
CA HIS A 128 21.05 -42.88 35.39
C HIS A 128 20.30 -43.92 36.23
N SER A 129 18.99 -43.74 36.44
CA SER A 129 18.13 -44.69 37.17
C SER A 129 17.90 -46.00 36.40
N ASN A 130 18.01 -45.98 35.07
CA ASN A 130 17.89 -47.17 34.21
C ASN A 130 19.24 -47.83 33.86
N ARG A 131 20.36 -47.36 34.43
CA ARG A 131 21.66 -48.01 34.26
C ARG A 131 21.72 -49.23 35.20
N PRO A 132 21.89 -50.47 34.71
CA PRO A 132 22.06 -51.61 35.59
C PRO A 132 23.32 -51.39 36.44
N GLN A 133 23.16 -51.43 37.77
CA GLN A 133 24.27 -51.48 38.72
C GLN A 133 24.99 -52.80 38.47
N SER A 134 26.25 -52.74 38.02
CA SER A 134 27.14 -53.90 37.91
C SER A 134 27.83 -54.18 39.24
#